data_AF-A0A1I6V5U8-F1
#
_entry.id   AF-A0A1I6V5U8-F1
#
_cell.length_a   1.000
_cell.length_b   1.000
_cell.length_c   1.000
_cell.angle_alpha   90.00
_cell.angle_beta   90.00
_cell.angle_gamma   90.00
#
_symmetry.space_group_name_H-M   'P 1'
#
loop_
_entity.id
_entity.type
_entity.pdbx_description
1 polymer ?
#
loop_
_entity_poly.entity_id
_entity_poly.type
_entity_poly.pdbx_seq_one_letter_code
_entity_poly.pdbx_strand_id
1 'polypeptide(L)'
;MTSNSHIQSSGMNRTNPIPTAVVCFDRDHTVSVNPHPERNAVPLSWVKYLAHEVANIDVWATGNQTLREEASIPGISEAITCWRYLTLPDDPVEYHAHVPIEARLPGRREGLHLIQAVYDRLATTTDTYRRIVVDDVDLSDLESGGWKHYFPWDFVTAVNAGTAEIDLPVPLDEPSNIPLTDPNCPETYSPLDFDQPGPLQYR
;
A
#
# COMPACT_ATOMS: atom_id res chain seq x y z
N MET A 1 -3.49 46.46 -19.41
CA MET A 1 -4.19 45.67 -18.37
C MET A 1 -3.84 44.22 -18.61
N THR A 2 -2.91 43.70 -17.81
CA THR A 2 -2.40 42.33 -17.89
C THR A 2 -3.33 41.42 -17.10
N SER A 3 -4.11 40.61 -17.80
CA SER A 3 -4.94 39.58 -17.16
C SER A 3 -4.09 38.32 -16.97
N ASN A 4 -3.79 38.03 -15.71
CA ASN A 4 -3.18 36.77 -15.26
C ASN A 4 -4.08 35.59 -15.65
N SER A 5 -3.60 34.73 -16.54
CA SER A 5 -4.11 33.38 -16.70
C SER A 5 -3.63 32.54 -15.52
N HIS A 6 -4.52 32.30 -14.56
CA HIS A 6 -4.37 31.21 -13.60
C HIS A 6 -4.23 29.90 -14.38
N ILE A 7 -3.08 29.26 -14.27
CA ILE A 7 -2.90 27.87 -14.69
C ILE A 7 -3.76 27.04 -13.73
N GLN A 8 -4.92 26.60 -14.22
CA GLN A 8 -5.71 25.59 -13.54
C GLN A 8 -4.88 24.32 -13.53
N SER A 9 -4.45 23.94 -12.32
CA SER A 9 -3.95 22.61 -11.99
C SER A 9 -4.86 21.57 -12.64
N SER A 10 -4.34 20.89 -13.66
CA SER A 10 -4.99 19.76 -14.30
C SER A 10 -5.13 18.65 -13.26
N GLY A 11 -6.28 18.60 -12.59
CA GLY A 11 -6.62 17.51 -11.69
C GLY A 11 -6.44 16.19 -12.44
N MET A 12 -5.48 15.38 -11.97
CA MET A 12 -5.29 14.02 -12.46
C MET A 12 -6.60 13.28 -12.22
N ASN A 13 -7.36 13.08 -13.30
CA ASN A 13 -8.69 12.52 -13.24
C ASN A 13 -8.54 11.00 -13.09
N ARG A 14 -8.62 10.51 -11.84
CA ARG A 14 -8.67 9.07 -11.58
C ARG A 14 -9.99 8.50 -12.10
N THR A 15 -9.93 7.33 -12.73
CA THR A 15 -11.11 6.50 -13.03
C THR A 15 -11.56 5.67 -11.82
N ASN A 16 -10.71 5.48 -10.80
CA ASN A 16 -11.01 4.71 -9.59
C ASN A 16 -10.98 5.57 -8.31
N PRO A 17 -11.90 5.35 -7.36
CA PRO A 17 -11.95 6.08 -6.09
C PRO A 17 -10.72 5.79 -5.20
N ILE A 18 -10.40 6.72 -4.28
CA ILE A 18 -9.44 6.49 -3.19
C ILE A 18 -9.90 5.29 -2.35
N PRO A 19 -9.00 4.36 -1.95
CA PRO A 19 -9.40 3.23 -1.12
C PRO A 19 -9.92 3.70 0.24
N THR A 20 -10.77 2.91 0.88
CA THR A 20 -11.21 3.18 2.26
C THR A 20 -10.13 2.85 3.30
N ALA A 21 -9.14 2.02 2.93
CA ALA A 21 -7.99 1.74 3.74
C ALA A 21 -6.75 1.40 2.90
N VAL A 22 -5.59 1.77 3.42
CA VAL A 22 -4.27 1.32 2.96
C VAL A 22 -3.66 0.51 4.09
N VAL A 23 -3.31 -0.75 3.81
CA VAL A 23 -2.84 -1.71 4.81
C VAL A 23 -1.45 -2.19 4.44
N CYS A 24 -0.49 -1.95 5.30
CA CYS A 24 0.91 -2.32 5.11
C CYS A 24 1.26 -3.50 6.00
N PHE A 25 1.87 -4.54 5.44
CA PHE A 25 2.38 -5.68 6.19
C PHE A 25 3.89 -5.76 6.05
N ASP A 26 4.58 -6.02 7.17
CA ASP A 26 5.86 -6.72 7.10
C ASP A 26 5.63 -8.22 6.86
N ARG A 27 6.69 -8.92 6.50
CA ARG A 27 6.73 -10.35 6.22
C ARG A 27 7.26 -11.12 7.42
N ASP A 28 8.48 -10.79 7.86
CA ASP A 28 9.19 -11.56 8.87
C ASP A 28 8.58 -11.33 10.25
N HIS A 29 8.40 -12.42 11.00
CA HIS A 29 7.69 -12.48 12.28
C HIS A 29 6.25 -11.94 12.27
N THR A 30 5.72 -11.58 11.11
CA THR A 30 4.45 -10.90 10.92
C THR A 30 3.43 -11.77 10.22
N VAL A 31 3.80 -12.35 9.08
CA VAL A 31 2.92 -13.20 8.27
C VAL A 31 3.27 -14.68 8.46
N SER A 32 2.27 -15.56 8.35
CA SER A 32 2.39 -17.00 8.63
C SER A 32 3.43 -17.77 7.81
N VAL A 33 3.96 -17.19 6.74
CA VAL A 33 5.09 -17.74 5.95
C VAL A 33 6.44 -17.63 6.66
N ASN A 34 6.56 -16.73 7.63
CA ASN A 34 7.67 -16.68 8.57
C ASN A 34 7.22 -16.08 9.91
N PRO A 35 6.49 -16.87 10.70
CA PRO A 35 5.86 -16.38 11.92
C PRO A 35 6.89 -16.15 13.03
N HIS A 36 6.54 -15.31 13.99
CA HIS A 36 7.27 -15.24 15.25
C HIS A 36 7.16 -16.61 15.98
N PRO A 37 8.24 -17.13 16.61
CA PRO A 37 8.25 -18.48 17.18
C PRO A 37 7.22 -18.70 18.31
N GLU A 38 6.84 -17.64 19.01
CA GLU A 38 5.99 -17.72 20.21
C GLU A 38 4.71 -16.87 20.15
N ARG A 39 4.39 -16.28 18.99
CA ARG A 39 3.24 -15.37 18.84
C ARG A 39 2.42 -15.73 17.62
N ASN A 40 1.14 -15.38 17.65
CA ASN A 40 0.27 -15.53 16.49
C ASN A 40 0.76 -14.61 15.36
N ALA A 41 0.83 -15.17 14.15
CA ALA A 41 1.12 -14.43 12.93
C ALA A 41 -0.17 -14.21 12.14
N VAL A 42 -0.18 -13.15 11.33
CA VAL A 42 -1.26 -12.90 10.37
C VAL A 42 -1.23 -14.01 9.31
N PRO A 43 -2.33 -14.74 9.07
CA PRO A 43 -2.37 -15.70 7.99
C PRO A 43 -2.09 -15.03 6.64
N LEU A 44 -1.21 -15.59 5.81
CA LEU A 44 -0.96 -15.08 4.45
C LEU A 44 -2.25 -14.95 3.64
N SER A 45 -3.21 -15.85 3.87
CA SER A 45 -4.51 -15.79 3.23
C SER A 45 -5.33 -14.56 3.57
N TRP A 46 -5.18 -13.98 4.78
CA TRP A 46 -5.84 -12.73 5.15
C TRP A 46 -5.27 -11.57 4.34
N VAL A 47 -3.94 -11.52 4.20
CA VAL A 47 -3.24 -10.53 3.37
C VAL A 47 -3.74 -10.62 1.92
N LYS A 48 -3.81 -11.84 1.37
CA LYS A 48 -4.31 -12.08 0.01
C LYS A 48 -5.78 -11.70 -0.16
N TYR A 49 -6.64 -12.05 0.79
CA TYR A 49 -8.05 -11.69 0.72
C TYR A 49 -8.24 -10.17 0.69
N LEU A 50 -7.56 -9.44 1.58
CA LEU A 50 -7.61 -7.97 1.59
C LEU A 50 -7.14 -7.37 0.27
N ALA A 51 -6.08 -7.94 -0.30
CA ALA A 51 -5.49 -7.44 -1.53
C ALA A 51 -6.40 -7.68 -2.75
N HIS A 52 -6.97 -8.88 -2.86
CA HIS A 52 -7.53 -9.36 -4.13
C HIS A 52 -9.06 -9.42 -4.14
N GLU A 53 -9.70 -9.55 -2.97
CA GLU A 53 -11.15 -9.74 -2.86
C GLU A 53 -11.88 -8.51 -2.30
N VAL A 54 -11.15 -7.58 -1.66
CA VAL A 54 -11.73 -6.37 -1.08
C VAL A 54 -11.44 -5.16 -1.97
N ALA A 55 -12.41 -4.80 -2.81
CA ALA A 55 -12.25 -3.82 -3.89
C ALA A 55 -11.81 -2.40 -3.49
N ASN A 56 -11.92 -2.03 -2.21
CA ASN A 56 -11.65 -0.69 -1.70
C ASN A 56 -10.57 -0.68 -0.60
N ILE A 57 -9.67 -1.67 -0.61
CA ILE A 57 -8.50 -1.73 0.25
C ILE A 57 -7.27 -1.93 -0.63
N ASP A 58 -6.26 -1.10 -0.40
CA ASP A 58 -4.95 -1.31 -1.02
C ASP A 58 -3.99 -1.93 0.00
N VAL A 59 -3.23 -2.94 -0.42
CA VAL A 59 -2.33 -3.70 0.45
C VAL A 59 -0.89 -3.61 -0.04
N TRP A 60 0.06 -3.37 0.87
CA TRP A 60 1.47 -3.13 0.54
C TRP A 60 2.43 -3.98 1.40
N ALA A 61 3.54 -4.41 0.79
CA ALA A 61 4.68 -5.01 1.50
C ALA A 61 5.71 -3.93 1.89
N THR A 62 5.95 -3.72 3.20
CA THR A 62 6.77 -2.58 3.69
C THR A 62 8.07 -2.93 4.42
N GLY A 63 8.25 -4.20 4.81
CA GLY A 63 9.52 -4.73 5.33
C GLY A 63 10.19 -5.68 4.34
N ASN A 64 10.31 -6.96 4.68
CA ASN A 64 10.92 -7.93 3.77
C ASN A 64 10.07 -8.13 2.49
N GLN A 65 10.66 -7.74 1.36
CA GLN A 65 10.00 -7.65 0.07
C GLN A 65 9.68 -9.00 -0.58
N THR A 66 10.06 -10.14 0.01
CA THR A 66 9.60 -11.47 -0.44
C THR A 66 8.08 -11.62 -0.32
N LEU A 67 7.42 -10.91 0.62
CA LEU A 67 5.95 -10.94 0.74
C LEU A 67 5.24 -10.46 -0.53
N ARG A 68 5.90 -9.58 -1.29
CA ARG A 68 5.42 -9.05 -2.56
C ARG A 68 5.11 -10.17 -3.55
N GLU A 69 5.97 -11.18 -3.59
CA GLU A 69 5.81 -12.39 -4.41
C GLU A 69 4.87 -13.39 -3.74
N GLU A 70 5.02 -13.62 -2.44
CA GLU A 70 4.21 -14.60 -1.70
C GLU A 70 2.71 -14.25 -1.70
N ALA A 71 2.38 -12.95 -1.63
CA ALA A 71 1.02 -12.40 -1.59
C ALA A 71 0.56 -11.77 -2.91
N SER A 72 1.44 -11.63 -3.91
CA SER A 72 1.19 -10.87 -5.14
C SER A 72 0.65 -9.47 -4.84
N ILE A 73 1.35 -8.68 -4.04
CA ILE A 73 0.98 -7.29 -3.66
C ILE A 73 2.10 -6.32 -4.03
N PRO A 74 1.88 -5.01 -4.19
CA PRO A 74 2.97 -4.06 -4.43
C PRO A 74 3.92 -3.90 -3.22
N GLY A 75 5.17 -3.52 -3.49
CA GLY A 75 6.19 -3.25 -2.48
C GLY A 75 6.79 -1.85 -2.58
N ILE A 76 7.93 -1.63 -1.93
CA ILE A 76 8.59 -0.31 -1.87
C ILE A 76 9.04 0.17 -3.25
N SER A 77 9.49 -0.72 -4.14
CA SER A 77 9.86 -0.37 -5.52
C SER A 77 8.68 0.17 -6.32
N GLU A 78 7.48 -0.38 -6.11
CA GLU A 78 6.25 0.12 -6.74
C GLU A 78 5.87 1.48 -6.18
N ALA A 79 6.05 1.70 -4.87
CA ALA A 79 5.79 2.99 -4.24
C ALA A 79 6.72 4.08 -4.80
N ILE A 80 8.01 3.76 -4.99
CA ILE A 80 8.98 4.68 -5.65
C ILE A 80 8.54 4.98 -7.08
N THR A 81 8.08 3.97 -7.82
CA THR A 81 7.61 4.13 -9.20
C THR A 81 6.37 5.02 -9.26
N CYS A 82 5.40 4.82 -8.35
CA CYS A 82 4.22 5.68 -8.22
C CYS A 82 4.62 7.12 -7.90
N TRP A 83 5.49 7.32 -6.92
CA TRP A 83 5.93 8.66 -6.54
C TRP A 83 6.68 9.37 -7.66
N ARG A 84 7.54 8.64 -8.38
CA ARG A 84 8.20 9.14 -9.59
C ARG A 84 7.19 9.64 -10.61
N TYR A 85 6.15 8.86 -10.89
CA TYR A 85 5.10 9.26 -11.84
C TYR A 85 4.35 10.52 -11.39
N LEU A 86 4.13 10.69 -10.08
CA LEU A 86 3.39 11.81 -9.51
C LEU A 86 4.19 13.11 -9.40
N THR A 87 5.52 13.03 -9.47
CA THR A 87 6.41 14.16 -9.21
C THR A 87 7.33 14.51 -10.37
N LEU A 88 7.83 13.53 -11.12
CA LEU A 88 8.76 13.77 -12.22
C LEU A 88 8.07 13.82 -13.59
N PRO A 89 8.56 14.67 -14.52
CA PRO A 89 9.74 15.52 -14.38
C PRO A 89 9.50 16.86 -13.68
N ASP A 90 8.26 17.16 -13.28
CA ASP A 90 7.82 18.51 -12.91
C ASP A 90 8.48 19.06 -11.63
N ASP A 91 8.69 18.21 -10.61
CA ASP A 91 9.31 18.57 -9.34
C ASP A 91 10.32 17.49 -8.86
N PRO A 92 11.59 17.58 -9.31
CA PRO A 92 12.64 16.69 -8.83
C PRO A 92 13.00 16.85 -7.35
N VAL A 93 12.73 18.01 -6.76
CA VAL A 93 13.00 18.25 -5.34
C VAL A 93 11.99 17.49 -4.50
N GLU A 94 10.71 17.54 -4.88
CA GLU A 94 9.63 16.77 -4.25
C GLU A 94 9.86 15.25 -4.38
N TYR A 95 10.35 14.78 -5.53
CA TYR A 95 10.73 13.38 -5.71
C TYR A 95 11.76 12.92 -4.64
N HIS A 96 12.85 13.67 -4.50
CA HIS A 96 13.94 13.35 -3.58
C HIS A 96 13.62 13.61 -2.10
N ALA A 97 12.50 14.25 -1.78
CA ALA A 97 12.05 14.42 -0.40
C ALA A 97 11.61 13.08 0.23
N HIS A 98 11.12 12.14 -0.58
CA HIS A 98 10.63 10.83 -0.12
C HIS A 98 11.45 9.64 -0.66
N VAL A 99 12.29 9.87 -1.68
CA VAL A 99 13.15 8.83 -2.26
C VAL A 99 14.61 9.21 -2.06
N PRO A 100 15.39 8.42 -1.28
CA PRO A 100 16.81 8.68 -1.06
C PRO A 100 17.58 8.84 -2.39
N ILE A 101 18.50 9.80 -2.42
CA ILE A 101 19.38 10.03 -3.59
C ILE A 101 20.38 8.88 -3.76
N GLU A 102 20.72 8.19 -2.67
CA GLU A 102 21.61 7.03 -2.69
C GLU A 102 20.90 5.79 -3.25
N ALA A 103 21.66 4.84 -3.81
CA ALA A 103 21.16 3.56 -4.33
C ALA A 103 20.67 2.59 -3.24
N ARG A 104 20.10 3.11 -2.15
CA ARG A 104 19.48 2.36 -1.06
C ARG A 104 17.96 2.48 -1.18
N LEU A 105 17.27 1.36 -1.00
CA LEU A 105 15.82 1.40 -0.83
C LEU A 105 15.48 2.10 0.49
N PRO A 106 14.34 2.81 0.57
CA PRO A 106 13.80 3.30 1.82
C PRO A 106 13.74 2.20 2.88
N GLY A 107 14.15 2.52 4.11
CA GLY A 107 13.88 1.68 5.27
C GLY A 107 12.39 1.67 5.62
N ARG A 108 12.00 0.81 6.56
CA ARG A 108 10.59 0.59 6.98
C ARG A 108 9.76 1.88 7.16
N ARG A 109 10.24 2.81 8.00
CA ARG A 109 9.56 4.10 8.26
C ARG A 109 9.51 5.00 7.02
N GLU A 110 10.62 5.07 6.29
CA GLU A 110 10.73 5.89 5.08
C GLU A 110 9.80 5.36 3.97
N GLY A 111 9.67 4.03 3.86
CA GLY A 111 8.75 3.36 2.95
C GLY A 111 7.28 3.66 3.28
N LEU A 112 6.90 3.64 4.56
CA LEU A 112 5.55 4.01 5.00
C LEU A 112 5.25 5.49 4.72
N HIS A 113 6.21 6.40 4.96
CA HIS A 113 6.05 7.81 4.59
C HIS A 113 5.94 8.01 3.08
N LEU A 114 6.68 7.24 2.28
CA LEU A 114 6.58 7.28 0.82
C LEU A 114 5.20 6.81 0.34
N ILE A 115 4.69 5.70 0.87
CA ILE A 115 3.34 5.20 0.56
C ILE A 115 2.29 6.26 0.97
N GLN A 116 2.43 6.83 2.17
CA GLN A 116 1.56 7.92 2.60
C GLN A 116 1.60 9.10 1.62
N ALA A 117 2.79 9.56 1.20
CA ALA A 117 2.92 10.67 0.27
C ALA A 117 2.24 10.39 -1.09
N VAL A 118 2.32 9.14 -1.58
CA VAL A 118 1.60 8.70 -2.77
C VAL A 118 0.09 8.90 -2.60
N TYR A 119 -0.51 8.42 -1.51
CA TYR A 119 -1.95 8.58 -1.29
C TYR A 119 -2.37 10.01 -0.96
N ASP A 120 -1.57 10.76 -0.20
CA ASP A 120 -1.83 12.17 0.12
C ASP A 120 -1.83 13.04 -1.15
N ARG A 121 -1.00 12.69 -2.15
CA ARG A 121 -0.99 13.37 -3.46
C ARG A 121 -2.19 12.99 -4.33
N LEU A 122 -2.72 11.78 -4.16
CA LEU A 122 -3.85 11.27 -4.93
C LEU A 122 -5.21 11.64 -4.33
N ALA A 123 -5.25 11.83 -3.00
CA ALA A 123 -6.46 12.17 -2.27
C ALA A 123 -6.86 13.63 -2.50
N THR A 124 -8.16 13.87 -2.63
CA THR A 124 -8.73 15.22 -2.52
C THR A 124 -8.91 15.60 -1.04
N THR A 125 -9.15 16.88 -0.76
CA THR A 125 -9.39 17.38 0.61
C THR A 125 -10.62 16.77 1.29
N THR A 126 -11.48 16.09 0.53
CA THR A 126 -12.70 15.42 1.03
C THR A 126 -12.55 13.91 1.16
N ASP A 127 -11.51 13.32 0.59
CA ASP A 127 -11.27 11.89 0.69
C ASP A 127 -10.76 11.55 2.10
N THR A 128 -11.28 10.47 2.66
CA THR A 128 -10.84 9.95 3.95
C THR A 128 -10.57 8.47 3.80
N TYR A 129 -9.40 8.03 4.27
CA TYR A 129 -8.97 6.65 4.22
C TYR A 129 -8.16 6.32 5.46
N ARG A 130 -8.24 5.08 5.92
CA ARG A 130 -7.48 4.60 7.07
C ARG A 130 -6.09 4.15 6.60
N ARG A 131 -5.08 4.35 7.44
CA ARG A 131 -3.72 3.84 7.21
C ARG A 131 -3.36 2.90 8.34
N ILE A 132 -3.18 1.63 8.02
CA ILE A 132 -2.93 0.58 8.99
C ILE A 132 -1.60 -0.08 8.65
N VAL A 133 -0.75 -0.29 9.65
CA VAL A 133 0.50 -1.03 9.48
C VAL A 133 0.56 -2.17 10.49
N VAL A 134 0.85 -3.37 10.00
CA VAL A 134 1.07 -4.57 10.81
C VAL A 134 2.52 -4.96 10.69
N ASP A 135 3.25 -4.87 11.79
CA ASP A 135 4.70 -5.05 11.83
C ASP A 135 5.12 -5.52 13.22
N ASP A 136 6.08 -6.44 13.31
CA ASP A 136 6.61 -6.94 14.58
C ASP A 136 7.51 -5.92 15.29
N VAL A 137 8.00 -4.92 14.56
CA VAL A 137 8.72 -3.76 15.10
C VAL A 137 7.73 -2.70 15.57
N ASP A 138 8.06 -2.07 16.70
CA ASP A 138 7.30 -0.92 17.19
C ASP A 138 7.40 0.27 16.21
N LEU A 139 6.23 0.64 15.66
CA LEU A 139 6.01 1.76 14.75
C LEU A 139 4.98 2.75 15.31
N SER A 140 4.71 2.70 16.61
CA SER A 140 3.75 3.61 17.27
C SER A 140 4.11 5.09 17.13
N ASP A 141 5.38 5.41 16.83
CA ASP A 141 5.81 6.78 16.51
C ASP A 141 5.09 7.37 15.27
N LEU A 142 4.64 6.50 14.35
CA LEU A 142 3.92 6.90 13.14
C LEU A 142 2.43 7.19 13.38
N GLU A 143 1.90 6.90 14.57
CA GLU A 143 0.49 7.17 14.88
C GLU A 143 0.17 8.67 14.89
N SER A 144 1.15 9.49 15.27
CA SER A 144 1.07 10.95 15.16
C SER A 144 0.88 11.43 13.71
N GLY A 145 1.37 10.66 12.74
CA GLY A 145 1.19 10.88 11.30
C GLY A 145 -0.12 10.30 10.75
N GLY A 146 -0.96 9.68 11.58
CA GLY A 146 -2.24 9.09 11.22
C GLY A 146 -2.17 7.63 10.75
N TRP A 147 -1.07 6.94 10.99
CA TRP A 147 -1.03 5.47 10.91
C TRP A 147 -1.67 4.85 12.15
N LYS A 148 -2.21 3.64 12.01
CA LYS A 148 -2.57 2.78 13.12
C LYS A 148 -1.65 1.57 13.11
N HIS A 149 -0.80 1.44 14.13
CA HIS A 149 0.11 0.31 14.24
C HIS A 149 -0.57 -0.85 14.97
N TYR A 150 -0.32 -2.05 14.47
CA TYR A 150 -0.57 -3.29 15.19
C TYR A 150 0.68 -4.15 15.18
N PHE A 151 0.99 -4.74 16.33
CA PHE A 151 1.76 -5.98 16.31
C PHE A 151 0.91 -7.10 15.68
N PRO A 152 1.54 -8.11 15.04
CA PRO A 152 0.83 -9.16 14.32
C PRO A 152 -0.21 -9.91 15.18
N TRP A 153 0.14 -10.24 16.42
CA TRP A 153 -0.75 -10.93 17.36
C TRP A 153 -1.90 -10.06 17.87
N ASP A 154 -1.69 -8.75 17.97
CA ASP A 154 -2.73 -7.79 18.35
C ASP A 154 -3.70 -7.56 17.19
N PHE A 155 -3.20 -7.54 15.95
CA PHE A 155 -4.03 -7.50 14.74
C PHE A 155 -4.93 -8.73 14.65
N VAL A 156 -4.38 -9.93 14.79
CA VAL A 156 -5.16 -11.18 14.78
C VAL A 156 -6.23 -11.17 15.87
N THR A 157 -5.88 -10.72 17.07
CA THR A 157 -6.83 -10.60 18.18
C THR A 157 -7.95 -9.61 17.86
N ALA A 158 -7.61 -8.45 17.31
CA ALA A 158 -8.57 -7.42 16.93
C ALA A 158 -9.53 -7.89 15.83
N VAL A 159 -9.02 -8.59 14.80
CA VAL A 159 -9.86 -9.15 13.72
C VAL A 159 -10.83 -10.18 14.28
N ASN A 160 -10.34 -11.13 15.08
CA ASN A 160 -11.18 -12.17 15.67
C ASN A 160 -12.26 -11.59 16.61
N ALA A 161 -11.98 -10.45 17.24
CA ALA A 161 -12.92 -9.73 18.08
C ALA A 161 -13.89 -8.83 17.28
N GLY A 162 -13.71 -8.68 15.96
CA GLY A 162 -14.45 -7.72 15.14
C GLY A 162 -14.17 -6.26 15.48
N THR A 163 -13.01 -5.98 16.10
CA THR A 163 -12.57 -4.63 16.51
C THR A 163 -11.40 -4.11 15.68
N ALA A 164 -10.90 -4.89 14.73
CA ALA A 164 -10.02 -4.37 13.70
C ALA A 164 -10.81 -3.34 12.88
N GLU A 165 -10.19 -2.23 12.52
CA GLU A 165 -10.80 -1.25 11.61
C GLU A 165 -10.76 -1.73 10.15
N ILE A 166 -10.93 -3.03 9.93
CA ILE A 166 -10.94 -3.73 8.65
C ILE A 166 -11.91 -4.90 8.79
N ASP A 167 -12.81 -5.06 7.82
CA ASP A 167 -13.69 -6.22 7.75
C ASP A 167 -12.98 -7.38 7.05
N LEU A 168 -12.86 -8.51 7.75
CA LEU A 168 -12.33 -9.77 7.24
C LEU A 168 -13.38 -10.87 7.41
N PRO A 169 -13.51 -11.81 6.47
CA PRO A 169 -14.40 -12.94 6.62
C PRO A 169 -13.89 -13.84 7.76
N VAL A 170 -14.77 -14.21 8.68
CA VAL A 170 -14.51 -15.21 9.74
C VAL A 170 -15.66 -16.23 9.72
N PRO A 171 -15.39 -17.56 9.74
CA PRO A 171 -14.08 -18.19 9.75
C PRO A 171 -13.47 -18.29 8.34
N LEU A 172 -12.16 -18.15 8.24
CA LEU A 172 -11.40 -18.53 7.06
C LEU A 172 -11.03 -20.01 7.15
N ASP A 173 -12.06 -20.87 7.24
CA ASP A 173 -11.92 -22.28 6.90
C ASP A 173 -11.88 -22.35 5.37
N GLU A 174 -10.66 -22.45 4.83
CA GLU A 174 -10.33 -22.50 3.40
C GLU A 174 -10.44 -21.19 2.60
N PRO A 175 -9.49 -20.26 2.76
CA PRO A 175 -9.01 -19.54 1.58
C PRO A 175 -8.42 -20.63 0.70
N SER A 176 -9.15 -20.97 -0.37
CA SER A 176 -8.94 -22.11 -1.25
C SER A 176 -7.47 -22.55 -1.32
N ASN A 177 -7.24 -23.86 -1.22
CA ASN A 177 -6.02 -24.51 -1.69
C ASN A 177 -5.85 -24.34 -3.21
N ILE A 178 -5.96 -23.12 -3.75
CA ILE A 178 -5.44 -22.79 -5.07
C ILE A 178 -3.97 -22.48 -4.82
N PRO A 179 -3.05 -23.41 -5.15
CA PRO A 179 -1.68 -23.01 -5.36
C PRO A 179 -1.74 -22.04 -6.55
N LEU A 180 -1.32 -20.78 -6.37
CA LEU A 180 -1.26 -19.79 -7.44
C LEU A 180 -0.06 -20.06 -8.38
N THR A 181 0.19 -21.35 -8.67
CA THR A 181 0.78 -21.82 -9.92
C THR A 181 -0.32 -22.06 -10.97
N ASP A 182 -1.58 -21.72 -10.66
CA ASP A 182 -2.65 -21.67 -11.66
C ASP A 182 -2.28 -20.60 -12.70
N PRO A 183 -2.18 -20.94 -14.00
CA PRO A 183 -1.88 -19.99 -15.07
C PRO A 183 -2.92 -18.88 -15.24
N ASN A 184 -4.06 -18.93 -14.51
CA ASN A 184 -5.09 -17.90 -14.48
C ASN A 184 -5.04 -17.02 -13.22
N CYS A 185 -4.12 -17.28 -12.26
CA CYS A 185 -3.78 -16.29 -11.27
C CYS A 185 -3.01 -15.17 -11.97
N PRO A 186 -3.45 -13.91 -11.94
CA PRO A 186 -2.69 -12.85 -12.55
C PRO A 186 -1.31 -12.77 -11.85
N GLU A 187 -0.24 -12.90 -12.65
CA GLU A 187 1.16 -12.85 -12.18
C GLU A 187 1.51 -11.49 -11.54
N THR A 188 0.62 -10.51 -11.70
CA THR A 188 0.75 -9.13 -11.24
C THR A 188 -0.62 -8.61 -10.84
N TYR A 189 -0.70 -7.84 -9.74
CA TYR A 189 -1.76 -6.84 -9.59
C TYR A 189 -1.95 -6.14 -10.94
N SER A 190 -3.19 -5.90 -11.36
CA SER A 190 -3.40 -4.84 -12.35
C SER A 190 -2.66 -3.63 -11.79
N PRO A 191 -1.68 -3.05 -12.53
CA PRO A 191 -1.15 -1.76 -12.13
C PRO A 191 -2.34 -0.86 -11.80
N LEU A 192 -2.22 -0.01 -10.78
CA LEU A 192 -2.97 1.23 -10.82
C LEU A 192 -2.73 1.77 -12.23
N ASP A 193 -3.76 1.80 -13.08
CA ASP A 193 -3.61 2.05 -14.52
C ASP A 193 -3.11 3.48 -14.74
N PHE A 194 -1.79 3.63 -14.71
CA PHE A 194 -1.04 4.82 -15.13
C PHE A 194 -0.61 4.69 -16.60
N ASP A 195 -0.96 3.57 -17.26
CA ASP A 195 -0.56 3.16 -18.61
C ASP A 195 -1.56 3.57 -19.70
N GLN A 196 -2.59 4.36 -19.37
CA GLN A 196 -3.23 5.24 -20.34
C GLN A 196 -2.45 6.56 -20.42
N PRO A 197 -1.50 6.72 -21.38
CA PRO A 197 -1.11 8.05 -21.78
C PRO A 197 -2.36 8.75 -22.30
N GLY A 198 -2.85 9.75 -21.56
CA GLY A 198 -3.72 10.77 -22.14
C GLY A 198 -3.08 11.27 -23.44
N PRO A 199 -3.86 11.55 -24.49
CA PRO A 199 -3.36 11.71 -25.85
C PRO A 199 -2.57 13.00 -25.99
N LEU A 200 -1.30 12.98 -25.59
CA LEU A 200 -0.37 14.07 -25.76
C LEU A 200 1.03 13.52 -25.97
N GLN A 201 1.26 12.82 -27.09
CA GLN A 201 2.46 12.99 -27.90
C GLN A 201 2.12 12.62 -29.36
N TYR A 202 1.86 13.62 -30.21
CA TYR A 202 2.46 13.82 -31.54
C TYR A 202 1.83 15.07 -32.20
N ARG A 203 2.56 16.19 -32.08
CA ARG A 203 2.40 17.49 -32.77
C ARG A 203 1.21 18.38 -32.41
#